data_AF-A0A946INP9-F1
#
_entry.id   AF-A0A946INP9-F1
#
_cell.length_a   1.000
_cell.length_b   1.000
_cell.length_c   1.000
_cell.angle_alpha   90.00
_cell.angle_beta   90.00
_cell.angle_gamma   90.00
#
_symmetry.space_group_name_H-M   'P 1'
#
loop_
_entity.id
_entity.type
_entity.pdbx_description
1 polymer ?
#
loop_
_entity_poly.entity_id
_entity_poly.type
_entity_poly.pdbx_seq_one_letter_code
_entity_poly.pdbx_strand_id
1 'polypeptide(L)'
;MNKKIFLLILNLFLLGNISAQKTTLIMGGIAHLGTGEKIENSLIVIRDGKFDLVADASLVRIDPSAFDTVIRAYGKHIYPAFIAPNTTLGITEIDAVRASKDYNEVGSYNPNVRSQIAYNTDSKIIKTVRTNGVLVTQTTPRGGVISGLSSVMYLDGWNWEDATLKADDGIHLNWPSSFNTSGWWAEPGKTSKNKNYDDRVKEIKNYFEIAKSYSKDDSKMDLELVSIQELFKGTRNLYIHANYAKDIRESVRFFKKIGINNIVIVGGRDALNAISILKENNISII
;
A
#
# COMPACT_ATOMS: atom_id res chain seq x y z
N MET A 1 53.01 -17.64 9.30
CA MET A 1 52.12 -16.88 10.20
C MET A 1 52.01 -17.63 11.53
N ASN A 2 52.35 -17.01 12.66
CA ASN A 2 52.42 -17.69 13.95
C ASN A 2 51.02 -18.21 14.37
N LYS A 3 50.88 -19.46 14.81
CA LYS A 3 49.57 -20.05 15.21
C LYS A 3 48.81 -19.16 16.21
N LYS A 4 49.54 -18.46 17.08
CA LYS A 4 48.97 -17.50 18.04
C LYS A 4 48.34 -16.26 17.37
N ILE A 5 48.90 -15.78 16.26
CA ILE A 5 48.37 -14.63 15.50
C ILE A 5 47.10 -15.04 14.75
N PHE A 6 47.08 -16.25 14.18
CA PHE A 6 45.88 -16.79 13.52
C PHE A 6 44.72 -16.98 14.50
N LEU A 7 44.99 -17.51 15.70
CA LEU A 7 43.99 -17.65 16.77
C LEU A 7 43.49 -16.31 17.31
N LEU A 8 44.32 -15.26 17.33
CA LEU A 8 43.92 -13.91 17.74
C LEU A 8 42.97 -13.27 16.70
N ILE A 9 43.30 -13.40 15.41
CA ILE A 9 42.46 -12.89 14.31
C ILE A 9 41.13 -13.64 14.23
N LEU A 10 41.13 -14.96 14.45
CA LEU A 10 39.91 -15.78 14.48
C LEU A 10 38.98 -15.40 15.64
N ASN A 11 39.52 -15.08 16.82
CA ASN A 11 38.73 -14.58 17.94
C ASN A 11 38.19 -13.16 17.70
N LEU A 12 38.94 -12.31 16.99
CA LEU A 12 38.48 -10.95 16.64
C LEU A 12 37.29 -10.98 15.66
N PHE A 13 37.28 -11.95 14.73
CA PHE A 13 36.16 -12.16 13.80
C PHE A 13 34.91 -12.73 14.50
N LEU A 14 35.08 -13.54 15.55
CA LEU A 14 33.95 -14.07 16.34
C LEU A 14 33.31 -13.02 17.26
N LEU A 15 34.06 -11.99 17.68
CA LEU A 15 33.54 -10.86 18.45
C LEU A 15 32.85 -9.79 17.59
N GLY A 16 33.09 -9.78 16.27
CA GLY A 16 32.59 -8.75 15.34
C GLY A 16 31.11 -8.89 14.93
N ASN A 17 30.39 -9.92 15.39
CA ASN A 17 28.99 -10.17 15.01
C ASN A 17 28.01 -10.28 16.19
N ILE A 18 28.39 -9.78 17.38
CA ILE A 18 27.39 -9.49 18.40
C ILE A 18 26.77 -8.13 18.03
N SER A 19 25.79 -8.14 17.12
CA SER A 19 24.84 -7.04 17.08
C SER A 19 24.14 -7.05 18.43
N ALA A 20 24.50 -6.10 19.31
CA ALA A 20 23.81 -5.94 20.58
C ALA A 20 22.32 -5.74 20.27
N GLN A 21 21.50 -6.68 20.75
CA GLN A 21 20.07 -6.70 20.53
C GLN A 21 19.45 -5.48 21.22
N LYS A 22 19.34 -4.35 20.51
CA LYS A 22 18.87 -3.09 21.11
C LYS A 22 17.43 -3.24 21.56
N THR A 23 17.26 -3.36 22.87
CA THR A 23 15.96 -3.40 23.53
C THR A 23 15.58 -1.99 23.97
N THR A 24 14.39 -1.55 23.57
CA THR A 24 13.87 -0.23 23.94
C THR A 24 12.61 -0.38 24.77
N LEU A 25 12.57 0.29 25.91
CA LEU A 25 11.38 0.43 26.74
C LEU A 25 10.83 1.86 26.61
N ILE A 26 9.59 1.99 26.17
CA ILE A 26 8.84 3.25 26.25
C ILE A 26 7.86 3.13 27.41
N MET A 27 7.90 4.08 28.35
CA MET A 27 7.09 4.01 29.57
C MET A 27 6.34 5.30 29.88
N GLY A 28 5.14 5.16 30.44
CA GLY A 28 4.36 6.26 30.99
C GLY A 28 3.51 7.05 30.00
N GLY A 29 3.50 6.67 28.72
CA GLY A 29 2.69 7.30 27.69
C GLY A 29 1.28 6.72 27.60
N ILE A 30 0.38 7.49 26.99
CA ILE A 30 -0.97 7.05 26.62
C ILE A 30 -0.88 6.32 25.28
N ALA A 31 -0.92 5.00 25.29
CA ALA A 31 -0.83 4.18 24.08
C ALA A 31 -2.20 3.95 23.47
N HIS A 32 -2.38 4.35 22.21
CA HIS A 32 -3.58 4.05 21.41
C HIS A 32 -3.31 2.73 20.66
N LEU A 33 -4.21 1.75 20.75
CA LEU A 33 -3.95 0.41 20.21
C LEU A 33 -4.42 0.24 18.76
N GLY A 34 -5.15 1.21 18.21
CA GLY A 34 -5.76 1.12 16.88
C GLY A 34 -7.02 0.26 16.81
N THR A 35 -7.38 -0.44 17.90
CA THR A 35 -8.62 -1.22 18.06
C THR A 35 -9.81 -0.39 18.57
N GLY A 36 -9.58 0.90 18.86
CA GLY A 36 -10.53 1.77 19.58
C GLY A 36 -10.25 1.87 21.08
N GLU A 37 -9.33 1.07 21.60
CA GLU A 37 -8.91 1.07 23.00
C GLU A 37 -7.60 1.88 23.21
N LYS A 38 -7.39 2.31 24.45
CA LYS A 38 -6.16 2.98 24.90
C LYS A 38 -5.71 2.49 26.27
N ILE A 39 -4.39 2.57 26.51
CA ILE A 39 -3.74 2.31 27.80
C ILE A 39 -3.18 3.63 28.30
N GLU A 40 -3.71 4.16 29.40
CA GLU A 40 -3.36 5.50 29.90
C GLU A 40 -1.92 5.58 30.44
N ASN A 41 -1.41 4.48 31.00
CA ASN A 41 -0.06 4.37 31.52
C ASN A 41 0.60 3.11 30.95
N SER A 42 1.16 3.23 29.76
CA SER A 42 1.68 2.08 29.01
C SER A 42 3.15 1.76 29.32
N LEU A 43 3.48 0.48 29.20
CA LEU A 43 4.82 -0.05 28.98
C LEU A 43 4.85 -0.70 27.60
N ILE A 44 5.71 -0.19 26.72
CA ILE A 44 5.93 -0.71 25.38
C ILE A 44 7.37 -1.19 25.29
N VAL A 45 7.56 -2.48 25.09
CA VAL A 45 8.87 -3.08 24.86
C VAL A 45 9.04 -3.35 23.38
N ILE A 46 10.16 -2.87 22.83
CA ILE A 46 10.57 -3.11 21.46
C ILE A 46 11.87 -3.91 21.49
N ARG A 47 11.87 -5.04 20.81
CA ARG A 47 13.03 -5.92 20.61
C ARG A 47 13.15 -6.22 19.12
N ASP A 48 14.34 -6.04 18.55
CA ASP A 48 14.60 -6.25 17.12
C ASP A 48 13.62 -5.52 16.18
N GLY A 49 13.24 -4.30 16.55
CA GLY A 49 12.30 -3.49 15.77
C GLY A 49 10.85 -3.98 15.79
N LYS A 50 10.51 -4.96 16.64
CA LYS A 50 9.15 -5.47 16.82
C LYS A 50 8.65 -5.23 18.23
N PHE A 51 7.34 -5.06 18.38
CA PHE A 51 6.71 -5.01 19.69
C PHE A 51 6.77 -6.38 20.36
N ASP A 52 7.44 -6.43 21.52
CA ASP A 52 7.54 -7.61 22.39
C ASP A 52 6.41 -7.59 23.43
N LEU A 53 6.09 -6.41 23.96
CA LEU A 53 5.04 -6.19 24.95
C LEU A 53 4.41 -4.81 24.77
N VAL A 54 3.08 -4.75 24.91
CA VAL A 54 2.32 -3.51 25.11
C VAL A 54 1.34 -3.78 26.24
N ALA A 55 1.55 -3.18 27.40
CA ALA A 55 0.75 -3.46 28.59
C ALA A 55 0.54 -2.23 29.47
N ASP A 56 -0.43 -2.32 30.37
CA ASP A 56 -0.61 -1.35 31.45
C ASP A 56 0.49 -1.51 32.51
N ALA A 57 1.17 -0.42 32.82
CA ALA A 57 2.26 -0.37 33.79
C ALA A 57 1.84 -0.72 35.23
N SER A 58 0.55 -0.65 35.55
CA SER A 58 0.01 -1.07 36.84
C SER A 58 -0.06 -2.60 37.00
N LEU A 59 -0.11 -3.32 35.88
CA LEU A 59 -0.26 -4.79 35.85
C LEU A 59 1.08 -5.52 35.74
N VAL A 60 2.09 -4.87 35.19
CA VAL A 60 3.40 -5.48 34.90
C VAL A 60 4.52 -4.70 35.58
N ARG A 61 5.34 -5.41 36.36
CA ARG A 61 6.58 -4.85 36.90
C ARG A 61 7.73 -5.15 35.94
N ILE A 62 8.33 -4.10 35.42
CA ILE A 62 9.50 -4.16 34.54
C ILE A 62 10.63 -3.41 35.23
N ASP A 63 11.81 -4.03 35.28
CA ASP A 63 13.04 -3.35 35.70
C ASP A 63 13.62 -2.57 34.50
N PRO A 64 13.61 -1.22 34.51
CA PRO A 64 14.12 -0.43 33.39
C PRO A 64 15.63 -0.62 33.16
N SER A 65 16.38 -1.12 34.15
CA SER A 65 17.83 -1.35 34.02
C SER A 65 18.18 -2.52 33.08
N ALA A 66 17.19 -3.36 32.76
CA ALA A 66 17.36 -4.48 31.83
C ALA A 66 17.28 -4.08 30.34
N PHE A 67 17.10 -2.78 30.02
CA PHE A 67 16.91 -2.29 28.65
C PHE A 67 18.04 -1.35 28.25
N ASP A 68 18.46 -1.42 26.98
CA ASP A 68 19.51 -0.57 26.43
C ASP A 68 19.06 0.90 26.29
N THR A 69 17.77 1.12 26.05
CA THR A 69 17.19 2.46 25.87
C THR A 69 15.85 2.56 26.60
N VAL A 70 15.72 3.58 27.43
CA VAL A 70 14.48 3.87 28.16
C VAL A 70 13.96 5.25 27.77
N ILE A 71 12.77 5.28 27.17
CA ILE A 71 12.08 6.50 26.75
C ILE A 71 10.92 6.76 27.71
N ARG A 72 10.98 7.88 28.43
CA ARG A 72 9.91 8.32 29.34
C ARG A 72 8.96 9.24 28.58
N ALA A 73 7.77 8.73 28.28
CA ALA A 73 6.75 9.39 27.46
C ALA A 73 5.57 9.94 28.29
N TYR A 74 5.82 10.35 29.53
CA TYR A 74 4.77 10.84 30.44
C TYR A 74 3.93 11.97 29.84
N GLY A 75 2.61 11.80 29.88
CA GLY A 75 1.66 12.77 29.32
C GLY A 75 1.73 12.91 27.79
N LYS A 76 2.47 12.04 27.09
CA LYS A 76 2.51 11.98 25.63
C LYS A 76 1.59 10.88 25.12
N HIS A 77 1.07 11.09 23.92
CA HIS A 77 0.25 10.12 23.22
C HIS A 77 1.12 9.34 22.22
N ILE A 78 0.98 8.02 22.24
CA ILE A 78 1.69 7.11 21.35
C ILE A 78 0.65 6.45 20.44
N TYR A 79 0.86 6.59 19.14
CA TYR A 79 -0.04 6.04 18.11
C TYR A 79 0.71 5.00 17.28
N PRO A 80 0.01 3.97 16.77
CA PRO A 80 0.52 3.17 15.68
C PRO A 80 0.75 4.08 14.47
N ALA A 81 1.69 3.69 13.63
CA ALA A 81 1.92 4.42 12.38
C ALA A 81 0.65 4.42 11.51
N PHE A 82 0.35 5.56 10.91
CA PHE A 82 -0.72 5.62 9.91
C PHE A 82 -0.25 4.98 8.61
N ILE A 83 -1.20 4.31 7.94
CA ILE A 83 -1.02 3.67 6.64
C ILE A 83 -1.85 4.46 5.64
N ALA A 84 -1.20 4.99 4.60
CA ALA A 84 -1.86 5.75 3.55
C ALA A 84 -1.91 4.91 2.25
N PRO A 85 -2.99 4.16 1.99
CA PRO A 85 -3.14 3.42 0.75
C PRO A 85 -3.47 4.34 -0.44
N ASN A 86 -3.31 3.85 -1.67
CA ASN A 86 -3.66 4.53 -2.92
C ASN A 86 -3.13 5.99 -3.02
N THR A 87 -1.84 6.19 -2.85
CA THR A 87 -1.20 7.52 -2.95
C THR A 87 -0.21 7.57 -4.10
N THR A 88 0.18 8.76 -4.53
CA THR A 88 1.32 8.95 -5.45
C THR A 88 2.62 9.28 -4.70
N LEU A 89 2.66 9.06 -3.38
CA LEU A 89 3.83 9.37 -2.56
C LEU A 89 5.02 8.53 -3.01
N GLY A 90 6.15 9.22 -3.22
CA GLY A 90 7.40 8.62 -3.68
C GLY A 90 7.53 8.47 -5.19
N ILE A 91 6.47 8.61 -5.99
CA ILE A 91 6.56 8.60 -7.48
C ILE A 91 6.16 9.94 -8.11
N THR A 92 5.88 10.93 -7.28
CA THR A 92 5.57 12.29 -7.70
C THR A 92 6.27 13.23 -6.76
N GLU A 93 7.14 14.08 -7.30
CA GLU A 93 7.77 15.16 -6.55
C GLU A 93 6.92 16.44 -6.62
N ILE A 94 7.28 17.43 -5.81
CA ILE A 94 6.68 18.76 -5.78
C ILE A 94 6.55 19.27 -7.24
N ASP A 95 5.30 19.49 -7.69
CA ASP A 95 4.83 19.82 -9.05
C ASP A 95 5.54 21.04 -9.67
N ALA A 96 6.84 20.93 -9.99
CA ALA A 96 7.62 22.04 -10.54
C ALA A 96 7.96 21.89 -12.03
N VAL A 97 7.81 20.71 -12.65
CA VAL A 97 8.03 20.56 -14.11
C VAL A 97 7.17 19.42 -14.68
N ARG A 98 6.51 19.66 -15.83
CA ARG A 98 5.71 18.65 -16.57
C ARG A 98 6.51 17.39 -16.96
N ALA A 99 7.84 17.49 -16.95
CA ALA A 99 8.80 16.41 -17.22
C ALA A 99 9.14 15.56 -15.98
N SER A 100 8.50 15.80 -14.83
CA SER A 100 8.69 15.07 -13.56
C SER A 100 7.44 14.30 -13.14
N LYS A 101 6.51 14.05 -14.08
CA LYS A 101 5.24 13.35 -13.86
C LYS A 101 5.35 11.87 -14.23
N ASP A 102 6.24 11.16 -13.54
CA ASP A 102 6.51 9.73 -13.80
C ASP A 102 5.42 8.78 -13.28
N TYR A 103 4.29 9.33 -12.77
CA TYR A 103 3.16 8.51 -12.34
C TYR A 103 2.29 8.01 -13.51
N ASN A 104 2.41 8.60 -14.70
CA ASN A 104 1.54 8.32 -15.85
C ASN A 104 2.38 7.85 -17.04
N GLU A 105 2.45 6.53 -17.21
CA GLU A 105 3.12 5.91 -18.35
C GLU A 105 2.34 6.12 -19.66
N VAL A 106 3.05 6.13 -20.79
CA VAL A 106 2.44 6.29 -22.12
C VAL A 106 1.65 5.03 -22.49
N GLY A 107 0.32 5.13 -22.49
CA GLY A 107 -0.57 4.03 -22.89
C GLY A 107 -1.88 4.04 -22.11
N SER A 108 -2.90 3.35 -22.63
CA SER A 108 -4.19 3.20 -21.94
C SER A 108 -4.22 1.95 -21.06
N TYR A 109 -3.42 0.92 -21.35
CA TYR A 109 -3.40 -0.35 -20.64
C TYR A 109 -1.96 -0.64 -20.24
N ASN A 110 -1.61 -0.32 -18.99
CA ASN A 110 -0.23 -0.41 -18.51
C ASN A 110 -0.07 -1.41 -17.35
N PRO A 111 -0.59 -2.66 -17.44
CA PRO A 111 -0.60 -3.60 -16.31
C PRO A 111 0.79 -4.05 -15.85
N ASN A 112 1.82 -3.88 -16.68
CA ASN A 112 3.22 -4.23 -16.42
C ASN A 112 4.04 -3.09 -15.79
N VAL A 113 3.50 -1.87 -15.71
CA VAL A 113 4.19 -0.72 -15.10
C VAL A 113 4.17 -0.88 -13.58
N ARG A 114 5.35 -0.82 -12.96
CA ARG A 114 5.52 -1.05 -11.52
C ARG A 114 5.92 0.24 -10.83
N SER A 115 5.12 0.72 -9.87
CA SER A 115 5.48 1.91 -9.09
C SER A 115 6.68 1.68 -8.16
N GLN A 116 6.94 0.44 -7.77
CA GLN A 116 8.02 0.06 -6.84
C GLN A 116 9.37 0.63 -7.26
N ILE A 117 9.75 0.44 -8.53
CA ILE A 117 11.05 0.84 -9.07
C ILE A 117 11.18 2.35 -9.26
N ALA A 118 10.05 3.05 -9.34
CA ALA A 118 10.01 4.51 -9.47
C ALA A 118 9.98 5.21 -8.10
N TYR A 119 9.99 4.46 -6.99
CA TYR A 119 9.89 5.01 -5.66
C TYR A 119 11.16 5.76 -5.24
N ASN A 120 11.05 7.07 -5.10
CA ASN A 120 12.08 7.96 -4.63
C ASN A 120 12.04 8.11 -3.11
N THR A 121 12.91 7.40 -2.40
CA THR A 121 13.09 7.50 -0.94
C THR A 121 13.50 8.90 -0.47
N ASP A 122 14.15 9.68 -1.34
CA ASP A 122 14.64 11.02 -1.02
C ASP A 122 13.61 12.15 -1.17
N SER A 123 12.37 11.80 -1.54
CA SER A 123 11.28 12.75 -1.73
C SER A 123 11.09 13.70 -0.54
N LYS A 124 11.00 15.00 -0.83
CA LYS A 124 10.69 16.00 0.22
C LYS A 124 9.25 15.86 0.74
N ILE A 125 8.35 15.35 -0.10
CA ILE A 125 6.95 15.11 0.28
C ILE A 125 6.90 14.00 1.32
N ILE A 126 7.64 12.91 1.14
CA ILE A 126 7.73 11.81 2.10
C ILE A 126 8.17 12.33 3.48
N LYS A 127 9.22 13.15 3.53
CA LYS A 127 9.73 13.72 4.80
C LYS A 127 8.65 14.52 5.53
N THR A 128 7.88 15.33 4.81
CA THR A 128 6.75 16.09 5.38
C THR A 128 5.64 15.15 5.86
N VAL A 129 5.23 14.17 5.06
CA VAL A 129 4.15 13.25 5.41
C VAL A 129 4.50 12.37 6.62
N ARG A 130 5.76 11.97 6.76
CA ARG A 130 6.27 11.25 7.94
C ARG A 130 6.12 12.03 9.23
N THR A 131 6.34 13.35 9.20
CA THR A 131 6.15 14.18 10.40
C THR A 131 4.70 14.21 10.90
N ASN A 132 3.74 13.83 10.05
CA ASN A 132 2.34 13.67 10.42
C ASN A 132 1.98 12.23 10.89
N GLY A 133 2.98 11.36 11.07
CA GLY A 133 2.78 10.01 11.61
C GLY A 133 2.42 8.93 10.60
N VAL A 134 2.41 9.24 9.29
CA VAL A 134 2.27 8.22 8.23
C VAL A 134 3.64 7.59 7.99
N LEU A 135 3.77 6.27 8.16
CA LEU A 135 5.06 5.57 7.93
C LEU A 135 4.99 4.49 6.85
N VAL A 136 3.79 4.12 6.41
CA VAL A 136 3.58 3.15 5.33
C VAL A 136 2.64 3.75 4.31
N THR A 137 2.94 3.55 3.03
CA THR A 137 2.05 3.95 1.94
C THR A 137 1.92 2.86 0.90
N GLN A 138 0.79 2.82 0.20
CA GLN A 138 0.70 2.11 -1.06
C GLN A 138 0.92 3.13 -2.18
N THR A 139 2.07 3.03 -2.83
CA THR A 139 2.44 3.89 -3.94
C THR A 139 1.78 3.36 -5.20
N THR A 140 0.91 4.17 -5.80
CA THR A 140 0.00 3.79 -6.87
C THR A 140 0.20 4.68 -8.10
N PRO A 141 0.50 4.08 -9.28
CA PRO A 141 0.57 4.84 -10.52
C PRO A 141 -0.81 5.38 -10.91
N ARG A 142 -0.87 6.45 -11.71
CA ARG A 142 -2.14 7.08 -12.12
C ARG A 142 -2.24 7.21 -13.64
N GLY A 143 -3.48 7.33 -14.11
CA GLY A 143 -3.80 7.51 -15.52
C GLY A 143 -4.08 6.20 -16.24
N GLY A 144 -4.36 6.27 -17.54
CA GLY A 144 -4.82 5.14 -18.32
C GLY A 144 -6.15 4.52 -17.85
N VAL A 145 -6.58 3.46 -18.54
CA VAL A 145 -7.63 2.54 -18.09
C VAL A 145 -7.04 1.60 -17.06
N ILE A 146 -5.88 0.99 -17.33
CA ILE A 146 -5.08 0.28 -16.33
C ILE A 146 -3.86 1.13 -16.03
N SER A 147 -3.76 1.66 -14.81
CA SER A 147 -2.68 2.56 -14.39
C SER A 147 -1.36 1.83 -14.15
N GLY A 148 -1.44 0.57 -13.73
CA GLY A 148 -0.28 -0.27 -13.41
C GLY A 148 -0.37 -0.88 -12.01
N LEU A 149 0.77 -1.41 -11.58
CA LEU A 149 0.99 -2.14 -10.34
C LEU A 149 1.43 -1.18 -9.23
N SER A 150 0.72 -1.23 -8.11
CA SER A 150 1.13 -0.58 -6.88
C SER A 150 1.99 -1.48 -6.01
N SER A 151 2.70 -0.88 -5.05
CA SER A 151 3.47 -1.58 -4.04
C SER A 151 3.32 -0.87 -2.70
N VAL A 152 3.40 -1.65 -1.62
CA VAL A 152 3.40 -1.12 -0.25
C VAL A 152 4.83 -0.82 0.14
N MET A 153 5.08 0.43 0.50
CA MET A 153 6.40 0.98 0.80
C MET A 153 6.40 1.54 2.21
N TYR A 154 7.50 1.31 2.94
CA TYR A 154 7.89 2.13 4.07
C TYR A 154 8.29 3.51 3.57
N LEU A 155 7.94 4.54 4.34
CA LEU A 155 8.39 5.91 4.09
C LEU A 155 9.85 6.15 4.56
N ASP A 156 10.47 5.14 5.16
CA ASP A 156 11.87 5.14 5.56
C ASP A 156 12.60 4.02 4.81
N GLY A 157 13.73 4.35 4.20
CA GLY A 157 14.54 3.39 3.46
C GLY A 157 15.65 4.10 2.70
N TRP A 158 16.76 3.40 2.46
CA TRP A 158 17.90 3.95 1.72
C TRP A 158 17.67 3.96 0.21
N ASN A 159 17.04 2.91 -0.29
CA ASN A 159 16.65 2.74 -1.69
C ASN A 159 15.24 2.13 -1.76
N TRP A 160 14.71 2.01 -2.97
CA TRP A 160 13.37 1.49 -3.17
C TRP A 160 13.24 0.02 -2.74
N GLU A 161 14.31 -0.78 -2.84
CA GLU A 161 14.33 -2.17 -2.39
C GLU A 161 14.15 -2.27 -0.87
N ASP A 162 14.92 -1.50 -0.10
CA ASP A 162 14.87 -1.42 1.37
C ASP A 162 13.52 -0.86 1.86
N ALA A 163 13.01 0.15 1.15
CA ALA A 163 11.70 0.70 1.43
C ALA A 163 10.53 -0.25 1.08
N THR A 164 10.76 -1.36 0.37
CA THR A 164 9.66 -2.24 -0.05
C THR A 164 9.15 -3.08 1.13
N LEU A 165 7.91 -2.85 1.54
CA LEU A 165 7.19 -3.74 2.46
C LEU A 165 6.50 -4.88 1.71
N LYS A 166 5.84 -4.59 0.59
CA LYS A 166 5.21 -5.59 -0.28
C LYS A 166 5.26 -5.13 -1.74
N ALA A 167 6.02 -5.86 -2.56
CA ALA A 167 6.09 -5.64 -3.99
C ALA A 167 4.81 -6.10 -4.70
N ASP A 168 4.45 -5.39 -5.78
CA ASP A 168 3.37 -5.73 -6.72
C ASP A 168 2.05 -6.13 -6.04
N ASP A 169 1.60 -5.31 -5.10
CA ASP A 169 0.43 -5.58 -4.27
C ASP A 169 -0.87 -5.70 -5.09
N GLY A 170 -1.04 -4.87 -6.12
CA GLY A 170 -2.18 -5.00 -7.02
C GLY A 170 -2.20 -4.09 -8.23
N ILE A 171 -3.06 -4.44 -9.18
CA ILE A 171 -3.30 -3.68 -10.42
C ILE A 171 -4.41 -2.66 -10.18
N HIS A 172 -4.21 -1.43 -10.64
CA HIS A 172 -5.20 -0.37 -10.57
C HIS A 172 -5.92 -0.19 -11.91
N LEU A 173 -7.26 -0.37 -11.89
CA LEU A 173 -8.17 -0.22 -13.01
C LEU A 173 -9.10 0.98 -12.77
N ASN A 174 -9.09 1.94 -13.68
CA ASN A 174 -10.04 3.05 -13.72
C ASN A 174 -11.31 2.60 -14.45
N TRP A 175 -12.35 2.25 -13.69
CA TRP A 175 -13.62 1.87 -14.29
C TRP A 175 -14.30 3.10 -14.90
N PRO A 176 -14.86 3.00 -16.12
CA PRO A 176 -15.54 4.13 -16.75
C PRO A 176 -16.68 4.64 -15.87
N SER A 177 -16.76 5.96 -15.68
CA SER A 177 -17.87 6.56 -14.94
C SER A 177 -19.16 6.49 -15.77
N SER A 178 -20.27 6.04 -15.18
CA SER A 178 -21.58 6.07 -15.85
C SER A 178 -22.14 7.47 -16.05
N PHE A 179 -21.62 8.45 -15.29
CA PHE A 179 -22.01 9.85 -15.41
C PHE A 179 -20.78 10.74 -15.58
N ASN A 180 -20.94 11.80 -16.39
CA ASN A 180 -19.98 12.87 -16.52
C ASN A 180 -20.54 14.12 -15.86
N THR A 181 -19.81 14.69 -14.91
CA THR A 181 -20.11 15.99 -14.31
C THR A 181 -19.23 17.04 -14.98
N SER A 182 -19.84 18.05 -15.60
CA SER A 182 -19.09 19.20 -16.11
C SER A 182 -18.74 20.18 -14.97
N GLY A 183 -17.95 21.19 -15.24
CA GLY A 183 -17.57 22.21 -14.25
C GLY A 183 -16.32 21.86 -13.44
N TRP A 184 -15.97 22.77 -12.53
CA TRP A 184 -14.80 22.65 -11.67
C TRP A 184 -15.19 21.96 -10.36
N TRP A 185 -14.23 21.35 -9.66
CA TRP A 185 -14.54 20.56 -8.46
C TRP A 185 -15.20 21.36 -7.33
N ALA A 186 -14.98 22.67 -7.24
CA ALA A 186 -15.66 23.53 -6.26
C ALA A 186 -16.96 24.17 -6.79
N GLU A 187 -17.25 24.08 -8.09
CA GLU A 187 -18.51 24.52 -8.68
C GLU A 187 -18.96 23.52 -9.76
N PRO A 188 -19.46 22.34 -9.32
CA PRO A 188 -19.84 21.27 -10.22
C PRO A 188 -21.05 21.69 -11.06
N GLY A 189 -20.90 21.54 -12.37
CA GLY A 189 -21.93 21.80 -13.37
C GLY A 189 -22.90 20.63 -13.55
N LYS A 190 -23.56 20.60 -14.71
CA LYS A 190 -24.57 19.59 -15.02
C LYS A 190 -23.96 18.19 -15.10
N THR A 191 -24.61 17.24 -14.43
CA THR A 191 -24.29 15.82 -14.56
C THR A 191 -25.13 15.21 -15.69
N SER A 192 -24.48 14.50 -16.61
CA SER A 192 -25.11 13.86 -17.75
C SER A 192 -24.66 12.41 -17.89
N LYS A 193 -25.50 11.57 -18.50
CA LYS A 193 -25.16 10.17 -18.77
C LYS A 193 -23.94 10.11 -19.71
N ASN A 194 -22.95 9.32 -19.35
CA ASN A 194 -21.80 9.07 -20.21
C ASN A 194 -22.22 8.18 -21.40
N LYS A 195 -22.18 8.74 -22.61
CA LYS A 195 -22.57 8.03 -23.84
C LYS A 195 -21.60 6.91 -24.21
N ASN A 196 -20.32 7.04 -23.85
CA ASN A 196 -19.27 6.09 -24.19
C ASN A 196 -19.06 5.03 -23.09
N TYR A 197 -19.92 5.00 -22.07
CA TYR A 197 -19.77 4.08 -20.93
C TYR A 197 -19.82 2.62 -21.39
N ASP A 198 -20.85 2.25 -22.16
CA ASP A 198 -21.08 0.86 -22.53
C ASP A 198 -19.95 0.33 -23.45
N ASP A 199 -19.46 1.15 -24.38
CA ASP A 199 -18.34 0.80 -25.27
C ASP A 199 -17.04 0.59 -24.49
N ARG A 200 -16.68 1.51 -23.59
CA ARG A 200 -15.46 1.38 -22.76
C ARG A 200 -15.52 0.19 -21.81
N VAL A 201 -16.69 -0.05 -21.21
CA VAL A 201 -16.90 -1.24 -20.38
C VAL A 201 -16.74 -2.51 -21.20
N LYS A 202 -17.25 -2.53 -22.43
CA LYS A 202 -17.09 -3.68 -23.34
C LYS A 202 -15.62 -3.92 -23.69
N GLU A 203 -14.84 -2.88 -23.98
CA GLU A 203 -13.39 -2.98 -24.23
C GLU A 203 -12.65 -3.60 -23.03
N ILE A 204 -12.92 -3.11 -21.82
CA ILE A 204 -12.33 -3.64 -20.59
C ILE A 204 -12.70 -5.11 -20.39
N LYS A 205 -13.98 -5.44 -20.53
CA LYS A 205 -14.45 -6.83 -20.36
C LYS A 205 -13.76 -7.77 -21.35
N ASN A 206 -13.69 -7.38 -22.62
CA ASN A 206 -13.01 -8.15 -23.66
C ASN A 206 -11.52 -8.34 -23.34
N TYR A 207 -10.83 -7.29 -22.90
CA TYR A 207 -9.42 -7.36 -22.52
C TYR A 207 -9.15 -8.39 -21.40
N PHE A 208 -9.96 -8.37 -20.34
CA PHE A 208 -9.82 -9.33 -19.23
C PHE A 208 -10.27 -10.77 -19.60
N GLU A 209 -11.23 -10.93 -20.52
CA GLU A 209 -11.60 -12.25 -21.04
C GLU A 209 -10.49 -12.87 -21.92
N ILE A 210 -9.79 -12.04 -22.72
CA ILE A 210 -8.59 -12.45 -23.45
C ILE A 210 -7.49 -12.86 -22.46
N ALA A 211 -7.22 -12.04 -21.44
CA ALA A 211 -6.23 -12.36 -20.41
C ALA A 211 -6.56 -13.66 -19.63
N LYS A 212 -7.85 -13.93 -19.38
CA LYS A 212 -8.30 -15.20 -18.80
C LYS A 212 -8.09 -16.39 -19.73
N SER A 213 -8.20 -16.19 -21.04
CA SER A 213 -7.97 -17.25 -22.02
C SER A 213 -6.48 -17.56 -22.14
N TYR A 214 -5.66 -16.50 -22.14
CA TYR A 214 -4.20 -16.60 -22.11
C TYR A 214 -3.70 -17.38 -20.89
N SER A 215 -4.28 -17.18 -19.70
CA SER A 215 -3.86 -17.88 -18.47
C SER A 215 -3.96 -19.41 -18.51
N LYS A 216 -4.56 -19.98 -19.57
CA LYS A 216 -4.66 -21.43 -19.80
C LYS A 216 -3.64 -21.97 -20.81
N ASP A 217 -3.00 -21.11 -21.59
CA ASP A 217 -2.04 -21.47 -22.65
C ASP A 217 -0.92 -20.41 -22.70
N ASP A 218 0.09 -20.60 -21.86
CA ASP A 218 1.22 -19.67 -21.69
C ASP A 218 2.33 -19.88 -22.74
N SER A 219 1.99 -20.38 -23.95
CA SER A 219 2.98 -20.76 -24.98
C SER A 219 3.79 -19.59 -25.58
N LYS A 220 3.33 -18.34 -25.40
CA LYS A 220 4.07 -17.12 -25.78
C LYS A 220 4.03 -16.10 -24.65
N MET A 221 5.18 -15.66 -24.15
CA MET A 221 5.26 -14.68 -23.05
C MET A 221 4.79 -13.29 -23.51
N ASP A 222 3.72 -12.80 -22.90
CA ASP A 222 3.20 -11.43 -23.05
C ASP A 222 3.19 -10.75 -21.67
N LEU A 223 4.03 -9.73 -21.48
CA LEU A 223 4.22 -9.08 -20.18
C LEU A 223 2.95 -8.43 -19.63
N GLU A 224 2.07 -7.94 -20.50
CA GLU A 224 0.81 -7.35 -20.07
C GLU A 224 -0.13 -8.42 -19.53
N LEU A 225 -0.28 -9.52 -20.29
CA LEU A 225 -1.18 -10.61 -19.93
C LEU A 225 -0.68 -11.41 -18.73
N VAL A 226 0.65 -11.61 -18.60
CA VAL A 226 1.28 -12.22 -17.43
C VAL A 226 0.94 -11.42 -16.16
N SER A 227 0.97 -10.09 -16.24
CA SER A 227 0.67 -9.25 -15.07
C SER A 227 -0.76 -9.42 -14.57
N ILE A 228 -1.70 -9.64 -15.48
CA ILE A 228 -3.11 -9.89 -15.20
C ILE A 228 -3.36 -11.34 -14.76
N GLN A 229 -2.56 -12.30 -15.23
CA GLN A 229 -2.64 -13.71 -14.84
C GLN A 229 -2.59 -13.88 -13.31
N GLU A 230 -1.74 -13.09 -12.65
CA GLU A 230 -1.58 -13.06 -11.20
C GLU A 230 -2.88 -12.64 -10.45
N LEU A 231 -3.78 -11.88 -11.08
CA LEU A 231 -5.11 -11.58 -10.51
C LEU A 231 -6.00 -12.82 -10.46
N PHE A 232 -5.90 -13.69 -11.46
CA PHE A 232 -6.66 -14.95 -11.49
C PHE A 232 -6.07 -16.00 -10.54
N LYS A 233 -4.75 -15.97 -10.32
CA LYS A 233 -4.06 -16.81 -9.30
C LYS A 233 -4.38 -16.36 -7.86
N GLY A 234 -4.87 -15.13 -7.68
CA GLY A 234 -5.17 -14.56 -6.37
C GLY A 234 -3.93 -14.10 -5.60
N THR A 235 -2.79 -13.93 -6.27
CA THR A 235 -1.54 -13.41 -5.68
C THR A 235 -1.56 -11.88 -5.60
N ARG A 236 -2.33 -11.22 -6.47
CA ARG A 236 -2.49 -9.77 -6.54
C ARG A 236 -3.93 -9.32 -6.31
N ASN A 237 -4.09 -8.10 -5.82
CA ASN A 237 -5.38 -7.43 -5.72
C ASN A 237 -5.73 -6.71 -7.04
N LEU A 238 -7.02 -6.65 -7.38
CA LEU A 238 -7.54 -5.73 -8.38
C LEU A 238 -8.19 -4.53 -7.67
N TYR A 239 -7.56 -3.37 -7.78
CA TYR A 239 -8.07 -2.10 -7.29
C TYR A 239 -8.91 -1.43 -8.37
N ILE A 240 -10.22 -1.32 -8.15
CA ILE A 240 -11.16 -0.74 -9.10
C ILE A 240 -11.53 0.67 -8.63
N HIS A 241 -11.06 1.68 -9.35
CA HIS A 241 -11.45 3.07 -9.10
C HIS A 241 -12.84 3.29 -9.70
N ALA A 242 -13.85 3.38 -8.83
CA ALA A 242 -15.24 3.54 -9.21
C ALA A 242 -16.01 4.33 -8.15
N ASN A 243 -16.84 5.28 -8.59
CA ASN A 243 -17.56 6.17 -7.68
C ASN A 243 -19.06 5.90 -7.60
N TYR A 244 -19.72 5.56 -8.70
CA TYR A 244 -21.19 5.38 -8.74
C TYR A 244 -21.61 3.94 -8.42
N ALA A 245 -22.77 3.75 -7.79
CA ALA A 245 -23.24 2.42 -7.41
C ALA A 245 -23.46 1.49 -8.61
N LYS A 246 -23.87 2.02 -9.77
CA LYS A 246 -23.97 1.24 -11.01
C LYS A 246 -22.62 0.63 -11.39
N ASP A 247 -21.59 1.47 -11.40
CA ASP A 247 -20.22 1.14 -11.82
C ASP A 247 -19.61 0.10 -10.86
N ILE A 248 -19.79 0.30 -9.55
CA ILE A 248 -19.34 -0.63 -8.51
C ILE A 248 -20.01 -1.99 -8.67
N ARG A 249 -21.35 -2.03 -8.80
CA ARG A 249 -22.08 -3.30 -8.95
C ARG A 249 -21.68 -4.04 -10.23
N GLU A 250 -21.57 -3.33 -11.34
CA GLU A 250 -21.25 -3.94 -12.63
C GLU A 250 -19.83 -4.49 -12.68
N SER A 251 -18.86 -3.71 -12.20
CA SER A 251 -17.45 -4.12 -12.14
C SER A 251 -17.26 -5.33 -11.22
N VAL A 252 -17.79 -5.30 -9.99
CA VAL A 252 -17.69 -6.42 -9.05
C VAL A 252 -18.32 -7.68 -9.61
N ARG A 253 -19.53 -7.61 -10.18
CA ARG A 253 -20.19 -8.78 -10.79
C ARG A 253 -19.35 -9.39 -11.90
N PHE A 254 -18.82 -8.55 -12.79
CA PHE A 254 -18.01 -9.01 -13.91
C PHE A 254 -16.75 -9.72 -13.43
N PHE A 255 -15.96 -9.08 -12.57
CA PHE A 255 -14.68 -9.63 -12.12
C PHE A 255 -14.85 -10.90 -11.29
N LYS A 256 -15.85 -10.98 -10.41
CA LYS A 256 -16.19 -12.21 -9.70
C LYS A 256 -16.63 -13.32 -10.66
N LYS A 257 -17.44 -13.01 -11.67
CA LYS A 257 -17.87 -13.99 -12.69
C LYS A 257 -16.69 -14.57 -13.47
N ILE A 258 -15.69 -13.74 -13.81
CA ILE A 258 -14.52 -14.23 -14.54
C ILE A 258 -13.46 -14.88 -13.63
N GLY A 259 -13.64 -14.86 -12.31
CA GLY A 259 -12.79 -15.57 -11.35
C GLY A 259 -11.70 -14.72 -10.69
N ILE A 260 -11.77 -13.39 -10.81
CA ILE A 260 -10.92 -12.48 -10.01
C ILE A 260 -11.63 -12.24 -8.69
N ASN A 261 -11.05 -12.78 -7.61
CA ASN A 261 -11.69 -12.76 -6.29
C ASN A 261 -11.22 -11.65 -5.37
N ASN A 262 -9.95 -11.26 -5.47
CA ASN A 262 -9.32 -10.24 -4.64
C ASN A 262 -9.58 -8.87 -5.25
N ILE A 263 -10.72 -8.28 -4.93
CA ILE A 263 -11.16 -6.98 -5.45
C ILE A 263 -11.23 -5.99 -4.31
N VAL A 264 -10.73 -4.77 -4.56
CA VAL A 264 -10.86 -3.62 -3.67
C VAL A 264 -11.43 -2.45 -4.46
N ILE A 265 -12.45 -1.79 -3.93
CA ILE A 265 -12.96 -0.54 -4.53
C ILE A 265 -12.14 0.63 -4.02
N VAL A 266 -11.78 1.53 -4.93
CA VAL A 266 -11.13 2.80 -4.61
C VAL A 266 -12.06 3.95 -4.96
N GLY A 267 -12.24 4.89 -4.02
CA GLY A 267 -13.19 5.99 -4.11
C GLY A 267 -14.53 5.62 -3.49
N GLY A 268 -15.47 5.12 -4.30
CA GLY A 268 -16.74 4.63 -3.78
C GLY A 268 -17.67 5.74 -3.24
N ARG A 269 -17.70 6.92 -3.87
CA ARG A 269 -18.60 8.04 -3.49
C ARG A 269 -20.03 7.61 -3.18
N ASP A 270 -20.55 6.66 -3.96
CA ASP A 270 -21.92 6.15 -3.90
C ASP A 270 -21.97 4.69 -3.39
N ALA A 271 -20.93 4.23 -2.68
CA ALA A 271 -20.80 2.84 -2.25
C ALA A 271 -21.91 2.39 -1.30
N LEU A 272 -22.51 3.30 -0.53
CA LEU A 272 -23.66 2.99 0.33
C LEU A 272 -24.83 2.41 -0.48
N ASN A 273 -25.06 2.92 -1.68
CA ASN A 273 -26.09 2.38 -2.58
C ASN A 273 -25.68 1.03 -3.19
N ALA A 274 -24.42 0.61 -3.10
CA ALA A 274 -23.94 -0.70 -3.54
C ALA A 274 -23.64 -1.67 -2.38
N ILE A 275 -24.07 -1.38 -1.13
CA ILE A 275 -23.62 -2.12 0.06
C ILE A 275 -23.92 -3.63 0.02
N SER A 276 -25.04 -4.04 -0.58
CA SER A 276 -25.45 -5.45 -0.64
C SER A 276 -24.39 -6.31 -1.34
N ILE A 277 -24.00 -5.93 -2.56
CA ILE A 277 -23.00 -6.69 -3.32
C ILE A 277 -21.62 -6.63 -2.67
N LEU A 278 -21.26 -5.50 -2.05
CA LEU A 278 -19.98 -5.29 -1.39
C LEU A 278 -19.84 -6.21 -0.17
N LYS A 279 -20.87 -6.28 0.68
CA LYS A 279 -20.91 -7.19 1.84
C LYS A 279 -20.97 -8.66 1.42
N GLU A 280 -21.84 -9.00 0.47
CA GLU A 280 -22.00 -10.38 -0.03
C GLU A 280 -20.69 -10.96 -0.54
N ASN A 281 -19.85 -10.13 -1.18
CA ASN A 281 -18.59 -10.55 -1.77
C ASN A 281 -17.37 -10.23 -0.90
N ASN A 282 -17.56 -9.70 0.31
CA ASN A 282 -16.51 -9.24 1.23
C ASN A 282 -15.50 -8.28 0.58
N ILE A 283 -16.01 -7.27 -0.14
CA ILE A 283 -15.21 -6.31 -0.89
C ILE A 283 -14.81 -5.13 0.01
N SER A 284 -13.50 -4.91 0.15
CA SER A 284 -12.96 -3.74 0.84
C SER A 284 -13.09 -2.46 0.02
N ILE A 285 -13.12 -1.32 0.69
CA ILE A 285 -13.24 0.01 0.07
C ILE A 285 -12.15 0.91 0.68
N ILE A 286 -11.49 1.69 -0.18
CA ILE A 286 -10.49 2.71 0.17
C ILE A 286 -10.96 4.07 -0.33
#